data_AF-A0ABD3PQR3-F1
#
_entry.id   AF-A0ABD3PQR3-F1
#
_cell.length_a   1.000
_cell.length_b   1.000
_cell.length_c   1.000
_cell.angle_alpha   90.00
_cell.angle_beta   90.00
_cell.angle_gamma   90.00
#
_symmetry.space_group_name_H-M   'P 1'
#
loop_
_entity.id
_entity.type
_entity.pdbx_description
1 polymer ?
#
loop_
_entity_poly.entity_id
_entity_poly.type
_entity_poly.pdbx_seq_one_letter_code
_entity_poly.pdbx_strand_id
1 'polypeptide(L)'
;MLAYGLALGELLQSVFQVPVSNDYVTISINSTTKSNNDAPEPERTNHLSDNNNHQDSNTSLLTQNEYLNSMMDKTLLARYQLVDKNAIHLKLSIRPTSANLQHMFAIPLLTREIVERKPHLKGGYLRIEKEFEETKSYDRVREMTYALADEVGRDNFQRTVVAEAAIRCLEFFQVKDATTGEILRGMQDGEEEEEVVHVVRFEVVTDKRQDGGPGREVGNWKIIDWDDLLEGNVFH
;
A
#
# COMPACT_ATOMS: atom_id res chain seq x y z
N MET A 1 8.03 -11.74 -2.33
CA MET A 1 7.92 -11.41 -3.77
C MET A 1 6.49 -11.54 -4.28
N LEU A 2 5.80 -12.68 -4.12
CA LEU A 2 4.41 -12.85 -4.61
C LEU A 2 3.42 -11.79 -4.09
N ALA A 3 3.39 -11.54 -2.77
CA ALA A 3 2.47 -10.54 -2.19
C ALA A 3 2.74 -9.11 -2.69
N TYR A 4 4.02 -8.73 -2.82
CA TYR A 4 4.42 -7.45 -3.41
C TYR A 4 3.93 -7.32 -4.86
N GLY A 5 4.15 -8.37 -5.66
CA GLY A 5 3.77 -8.33 -7.07
C GLY A 5 2.26 -8.33 -7.30
N LEU A 6 1.50 -9.08 -6.49
CA LEU A 6 0.03 -9.07 -6.52
C LEU A 6 -0.52 -7.70 -6.12
N ALA A 7 -0.01 -7.11 -5.03
CA ALA A 7 -0.46 -5.80 -4.57
C ALA A 7 -0.17 -4.69 -5.59
N LEU A 8 1.04 -4.68 -6.17
CA LEU A 8 1.42 -3.71 -7.19
C LEU A 8 0.59 -3.90 -8.47
N GLY A 9 0.43 -5.13 -8.95
CA GLY A 9 -0.36 -5.41 -10.15
C GLY A 9 -1.81 -4.94 -10.01
N GLU A 10 -2.45 -5.28 -8.89
CA GLU A 10 -3.82 -4.86 -8.60
C GLU A 10 -3.93 -3.32 -8.45
N LEU A 11 -2.93 -2.67 -7.84
CA LEU A 11 -2.89 -1.22 -7.70
C LEU A 11 -2.84 -0.54 -9.06
N LEU A 12 -1.90 -0.97 -9.92
CA LEU A 12 -1.73 -0.42 -11.26
C LEU A 12 -2.99 -0.62 -12.11
N GLN A 13 -3.58 -1.82 -12.04
CA GLN A 13 -4.82 -2.13 -12.74
C GLN A 13 -5.98 -1.23 -12.25
N SER A 14 -6.09 -1.00 -10.95
CA SER A 14 -7.15 -0.17 -10.38
C SER A 14 -6.98 1.33 -10.68
N VAL A 15 -5.73 1.84 -10.68
CA VAL A 15 -5.42 3.25 -10.96
C VAL A 15 -5.62 3.57 -12.45
N PHE A 16 -4.98 2.79 -13.32
CA PHE A 16 -4.89 3.11 -14.75
C PHE A 16 -5.95 2.42 -15.61
N GLN A 17 -6.67 1.42 -15.06
CA GLN A 17 -7.77 0.73 -15.74
C GLN A 17 -7.38 0.11 -17.09
N VAL A 18 -6.11 -0.31 -17.19
CA VAL A 18 -5.58 -1.02 -18.36
C VAL A 18 -5.12 -2.41 -17.96
N PRO A 19 -5.06 -3.37 -18.90
CA PRO A 19 -4.53 -4.69 -18.64
C PRO A 19 -3.11 -4.61 -18.08
N VAL A 20 -2.88 -5.27 -16.96
CA VAL A 20 -1.54 -5.48 -16.40
C VAL A 20 -1.10 -6.87 -16.83
N SER A 21 0.06 -6.97 -17.48
CA SER A 21 0.69 -8.28 -17.69
C SER A 21 1.41 -8.70 -16.41
N ASN A 22 1.21 -9.95 -15.99
CA ASN A 22 1.87 -10.54 -14.84
C ASN A 22 2.45 -11.91 -15.23
N ASP A 23 3.56 -11.87 -15.97
CA ASP A 23 4.24 -13.07 -16.44
C ASP A 23 5.24 -13.54 -15.39
N TYR A 24 4.72 -14.31 -14.42
CA TYR A 24 5.41 -15.06 -13.36
C TYR A 24 6.40 -14.32 -12.43
N VAL A 25 6.85 -13.11 -12.77
CA VAL A 25 7.73 -12.23 -11.98
C VAL A 25 7.64 -10.78 -12.47
N THR A 26 7.39 -10.54 -13.76
CA THR A 26 7.35 -9.19 -14.33
C THR A 26 5.94 -8.63 -14.33
N ILE A 27 5.78 -7.44 -13.76
CA ILE A 27 4.56 -6.66 -13.76
C ILE A 27 4.75 -5.55 -14.78
N SER A 28 3.95 -5.53 -15.83
CA SER A 28 4.07 -4.52 -16.87
C SER A 28 2.74 -3.87 -17.18
N ILE A 29 2.79 -2.56 -17.38
CA ILE A 29 1.67 -1.72 -17.77
C ILE A 29 2.11 -0.73 -18.83
N ASN A 30 1.28 -0.57 -19.86
CA ASN A 30 1.42 0.50 -20.82
C ASN A 30 0.04 1.14 -21.00
N SER A 31 -0.13 2.35 -20.47
CA SER A 31 -1.42 3.03 -20.50
C SER A 31 -1.73 3.70 -21.84
N THR A 32 -0.80 3.66 -22.81
CA THR A 32 -1.04 4.16 -24.18
C THR A 32 -1.93 3.24 -25.00
N THR A 33 -1.91 1.93 -24.71
CA THR A 33 -2.79 0.95 -25.34
C THR A 33 -4.17 1.03 -24.72
N LYS A 34 -5.02 1.92 -25.25
CA LYS A 34 -6.47 1.79 -25.05
C LYS A 34 -6.88 0.37 -25.49
N SER A 35 -7.68 -0.29 -24.66
CA SER A 35 -8.36 -1.53 -25.03
C SER A 35 -9.17 -1.29 -26.30
N ASN A 36 -8.67 -1.79 -27.43
CA ASN A 36 -9.46 -1.91 -28.65
C ASN A 36 -10.51 -3.00 -28.42
N ASN A 37 -11.63 -2.64 -27.80
CA ASN A 37 -12.89 -3.33 -28.02
C ASN A 37 -13.57 -2.73 -29.25
N ASP A 38 -12.92 -2.84 -30.42
CA ASP A 38 -13.57 -2.69 -31.71
C ASP A 38 -14.14 -4.06 -32.10
N ALA A 39 -15.40 -4.30 -31.72
CA ALA A 39 -16.24 -5.29 -32.35
C ALA A 39 -17.10 -4.59 -33.43
N PRO A 40 -17.34 -5.21 -34.59
CA PRO A 40 -17.99 -4.56 -35.72
C PRO A 40 -19.47 -4.27 -35.42
N GLU A 41 -19.93 -3.10 -35.90
CA GLU A 41 -21.32 -2.65 -35.87
C GLU A 41 -22.33 -3.76 -36.22
N PRO A 42 -23.52 -3.69 -35.60
CA PRO A 42 -24.73 -3.79 -36.39
C PRO A 42 -25.58 -2.51 -36.28
N GLU A 43 -26.19 -2.21 -37.40
CA GLU A 43 -26.95 -1.01 -37.72
C GLU A 43 -28.08 -0.64 -36.74
N ARG A 44 -28.19 0.69 -36.50
CA ARG A 44 -29.40 1.51 -36.32
C ARG A 44 -30.50 1.04 -35.35
N THR A 45 -30.77 1.87 -34.34
CA THR A 45 -32.08 2.54 -34.17
C THR A 45 -32.01 3.71 -33.18
N ASN A 46 -32.64 4.83 -33.56
CA ASN A 46 -32.80 6.05 -32.75
C ASN A 46 -33.82 5.84 -31.62
N HIS A 47 -33.57 6.40 -30.43
CA HIS A 47 -34.48 7.35 -29.77
C HIS A 47 -33.96 7.88 -28.41
N LEU A 48 -33.94 9.22 -28.32
CA LEU A 48 -34.21 10.13 -27.20
C LEU A 48 -33.38 10.04 -25.89
N SER A 49 -32.66 11.15 -25.70
CA SER A 49 -32.08 11.75 -24.50
C SER A 49 -32.96 11.75 -23.25
N ASP A 50 -32.33 11.56 -22.08
CA ASP A 50 -32.38 12.55 -21.00
C ASP A 50 -31.23 12.40 -19.97
N ASN A 51 -30.32 13.38 -20.03
CA ASN A 51 -29.64 14.13 -18.98
C ASN A 51 -29.14 13.49 -17.65
N ASN A 52 -27.80 13.54 -17.54
CA ASN A 52 -27.00 14.08 -16.44
C ASN A 52 -27.13 13.51 -15.02
N ASN A 53 -26.10 12.75 -14.63
CA ASN A 53 -25.31 13.12 -13.44
C ASN A 53 -23.85 12.65 -13.63
N HIS A 54 -23.04 13.51 -14.24
CA HIS A 54 -21.59 13.40 -14.19
C HIS A 54 -21.13 13.98 -12.84
N GLN A 55 -20.86 13.10 -11.89
CA GLN A 55 -20.21 13.46 -10.64
C GLN A 55 -19.12 12.41 -10.35
N ASP A 56 -17.88 12.81 -10.57
CA ASP A 56 -16.62 12.32 -9.98
C ASP A 56 -16.57 10.82 -9.58
N SER A 57 -16.41 9.94 -10.58
CA SER A 57 -16.42 8.49 -10.38
C SER A 57 -15.10 7.85 -9.96
N ASN A 58 -13.99 8.61 -9.86
CA ASN A 58 -12.67 8.02 -9.58
C ASN A 58 -12.36 7.86 -8.08
N THR A 59 -12.97 8.67 -7.21
CA THR A 59 -12.76 8.61 -5.74
C THR A 59 -13.31 7.32 -5.11
N SER A 60 -14.14 6.58 -5.86
CA SER A 60 -14.90 5.42 -5.41
C SER A 60 -14.22 4.08 -5.66
N LEU A 61 -13.43 3.93 -6.73
CA LEU A 61 -13.03 2.60 -7.22
C LEU A 61 -11.91 1.97 -6.40
N LEU A 62 -10.86 2.73 -6.06
CA LEU A 62 -9.74 2.22 -5.26
C LEU A 62 -10.16 1.89 -3.83
N THR A 63 -11.05 2.70 -3.24
CA THR A 63 -11.59 2.50 -1.89
C THR A 63 -12.64 1.39 -1.82
N GLN A 64 -13.28 1.02 -2.94
CA GLN A 64 -14.21 -0.11 -3.00
C GLN A 64 -13.54 -1.44 -3.35
N ASN A 65 -12.26 -1.46 -3.74
CA ASN A 65 -11.55 -2.70 -4.05
C ASN A 65 -11.17 -3.43 -2.74
N GLU A 66 -12.00 -4.39 -2.33
CA GLU A 66 -11.79 -5.20 -1.13
C GLU A 66 -10.43 -5.92 -1.13
N TYR A 67 -9.98 -6.40 -2.30
CA TYR A 67 -8.71 -7.09 -2.43
C TYR A 67 -7.53 -6.14 -2.14
N LEU A 68 -7.52 -4.94 -2.73
CA LEU A 68 -6.52 -3.91 -2.42
C LEU A 68 -6.57 -3.46 -0.97
N ASN A 69 -7.76 -3.20 -0.42
CA ASN A 69 -7.93 -2.82 0.98
C ASN A 69 -7.42 -3.89 1.96
N SER A 70 -7.39 -5.14 1.51
CA SER A 70 -6.81 -6.25 2.28
C SER A 70 -5.28 -6.29 2.22
N MET A 71 -4.65 -5.72 1.18
CA MET A 71 -3.21 -5.78 0.93
C MET A 71 -2.47 -4.45 1.12
N MET A 72 -3.14 -3.30 1.10
CA MET A 72 -2.52 -1.97 1.19
C MET A 72 -3.23 -1.08 2.23
N ASP A 73 -2.47 -0.17 2.85
CA ASP A 73 -3.02 0.86 3.74
C ASP A 73 -3.84 1.90 2.98
N LYS A 74 -4.95 2.33 3.57
CA LYS A 74 -5.88 3.31 2.97
C LYS A 74 -5.24 4.67 2.69
N THR A 75 -4.29 5.10 3.51
CA THR A 75 -3.57 6.37 3.34
C THR A 75 -2.64 6.30 2.13
N LEU A 76 -2.01 5.12 1.93
CA LEU A 76 -1.19 4.86 0.76
C LEU A 76 -2.07 4.87 -0.50
N LEU A 77 -3.21 4.17 -0.48
CA LEU A 77 -4.17 4.19 -1.58
C LEU A 77 -4.67 5.60 -1.91
N ALA A 78 -4.93 6.43 -0.91
CA ALA A 78 -5.36 7.81 -1.11
C ALA A 78 -4.33 8.67 -1.86
N ARG A 79 -3.02 8.38 -1.75
CA ARG A 79 -1.98 9.06 -2.55
C ARG A 79 -2.15 8.81 -4.04
N TYR A 80 -2.49 7.58 -4.42
CA TYR A 80 -2.67 7.20 -5.82
C TYR A 80 -3.97 7.71 -6.43
N GLN A 81 -4.96 8.10 -5.63
CA GLN A 81 -6.18 8.76 -6.11
C GLN A 81 -5.93 10.16 -6.69
N LEU A 82 -4.81 10.78 -6.34
CA LEU A 82 -4.45 12.12 -6.81
C LEU A 82 -3.86 12.13 -8.24
N VAL A 83 -3.65 10.94 -8.83
CA VAL A 83 -3.07 10.82 -10.17
C VAL A 83 -4.13 11.15 -11.22
N ASP A 84 -3.91 12.22 -11.99
CA ASP A 84 -4.70 12.49 -13.19
C ASP A 84 -4.24 11.57 -14.33
N LYS A 85 -4.84 10.37 -14.38
CA LYS A 85 -4.58 9.35 -15.40
C LYS A 85 -4.89 9.80 -16.84
N ASN A 86 -5.66 10.87 -17.03
CA ASN A 86 -5.98 11.37 -18.37
C ASN A 86 -4.91 12.33 -18.89
N ALA A 87 -4.19 13.00 -18.00
CA ALA A 87 -3.11 13.91 -18.35
C ALA A 87 -1.80 13.19 -18.66
N ILE A 88 -1.65 11.92 -18.25
CA ILE A 88 -0.37 11.20 -18.36
C ILE A 88 -0.50 9.84 -19.05
N HIS A 89 0.61 9.41 -19.65
CA HIS A 89 0.81 8.04 -20.09
C HIS A 89 1.93 7.39 -19.29
N LEU A 90 1.62 6.29 -18.62
CA LEU A 90 2.58 5.49 -17.85
C LEU A 90 2.99 4.27 -18.68
N LYS A 91 4.30 4.11 -18.85
CA LYS A 91 4.93 2.84 -19.24
C LYS A 91 5.81 2.38 -18.09
N LEU A 92 5.40 1.29 -17.46
CA LEU A 92 6.10 0.74 -16.30
C LEU A 92 6.28 -0.77 -16.48
N SER A 93 7.48 -1.27 -16.27
CA SER A 93 7.82 -2.69 -16.11
C SER A 93 8.59 -2.82 -14.81
N ILE A 94 8.16 -3.68 -13.90
CA ILE A 94 8.86 -3.98 -12.65
C ILE A 94 9.03 -5.49 -12.56
N ARG A 95 10.27 -5.94 -12.40
CA ARG A 95 10.62 -7.34 -12.20
C ARG A 95 11.44 -7.50 -10.92
N PRO A 96 10.84 -7.94 -9.80
CA PRO A 96 11.56 -8.22 -8.58
C PRO A 96 12.57 -9.34 -8.80
N THR A 97 13.83 -9.10 -8.44
CA THR A 97 14.92 -10.08 -8.54
C THR A 97 15.29 -10.68 -7.20
N SER A 98 15.15 -9.91 -6.11
CA SER A 98 15.37 -10.39 -4.75
C SER A 98 14.64 -9.53 -3.72
N ALA A 99 14.44 -10.09 -2.52
CA ALA A 99 13.92 -9.36 -1.37
C ALA A 99 14.72 -9.71 -0.13
N ASN A 100 15.20 -8.70 0.58
CA ASN A 100 15.98 -8.83 1.81
C ASN A 100 15.26 -8.12 2.96
N LEU A 101 14.94 -8.86 4.01
CA LEU A 101 14.44 -8.28 5.26
C LEU A 101 15.53 -7.39 5.87
N GLN A 102 15.21 -6.11 6.09
CA GLN A 102 16.11 -5.14 6.72
C GLN A 102 15.85 -5.07 8.22
N HIS A 103 14.60 -4.80 8.58
CA HIS A 103 14.18 -4.60 9.97
C HIS A 103 12.87 -5.32 10.24
N MET A 104 12.71 -5.84 11.45
CA MET A 104 11.44 -6.39 11.93
C MET A 104 11.29 -6.12 13.40
N PHE A 105 10.14 -5.59 13.81
CA PHE A 105 9.84 -5.31 15.20
C PHE A 105 8.35 -5.50 15.48
N ALA A 106 8.01 -5.60 16.77
CA ALA A 106 6.64 -5.78 17.23
C ALA A 106 6.26 -4.62 18.14
N ILE A 107 5.03 -4.15 17.97
CA ILE A 107 4.38 -3.15 18.79
C ILE A 107 3.31 -3.88 19.60
N PRO A 108 3.55 -4.14 20.89
CA PRO A 108 2.57 -4.81 21.73
C PRO A 108 1.33 -3.93 21.90
N LEU A 109 0.16 -4.53 22.12
CA LEU A 109 -1.11 -3.88 22.50
C LEU A 109 -1.73 -2.93 21.46
N LEU A 110 -0.93 -2.24 20.64
CA LEU A 110 -1.41 -1.29 19.66
C LEU A 110 -1.48 -1.93 18.29
N THR A 111 -2.63 -1.71 17.67
CA THR A 111 -2.88 -1.93 16.25
C THR A 111 -3.32 -0.62 15.62
N ARG A 112 -3.25 -0.54 14.29
CA ARG A 112 -3.72 0.64 13.54
C ARG A 112 -5.15 1.01 13.92
N GLU A 113 -6.04 0.02 13.96
CA GLU A 113 -7.44 0.21 14.33
C GLU A 113 -7.60 0.79 15.75
N ILE A 114 -6.80 0.34 16.71
CA ILE A 114 -6.83 0.88 18.07
C ILE A 114 -6.40 2.35 18.08
N VAL A 115 -5.31 2.69 17.37
CA VAL A 115 -4.81 4.06 17.28
C VAL A 115 -5.80 4.97 16.55
N GLU A 116 -6.45 4.48 15.50
CA GLU A 116 -7.50 5.25 14.80
C GLU A 116 -8.71 5.56 15.69
N ARG A 117 -9.14 4.61 16.53
CA ARG A 117 -10.22 4.82 17.51
C ARG A 117 -9.79 5.69 18.68
N LYS A 118 -8.50 5.67 19.04
CA LYS A 118 -7.92 6.40 20.18
C LYS A 118 -6.65 7.15 19.74
N PRO A 119 -6.77 8.26 18.99
CA PRO A 119 -5.62 8.93 18.36
C PRO A 119 -4.54 9.40 19.32
N HIS A 120 -4.89 9.69 20.59
CA HIS A 120 -3.91 10.08 21.62
C HIS A 120 -2.94 8.94 22.00
N LEU A 121 -3.28 7.69 21.68
CA LEU A 121 -2.38 6.54 21.85
C LEU A 121 -1.26 6.50 20.82
N LYS A 122 -1.35 7.29 19.75
CA LYS A 122 -0.28 7.46 18.77
C LYS A 122 1.02 7.87 19.47
N GLY A 123 2.12 7.20 19.13
CA GLY A 123 3.42 7.43 19.77
C GLY A 123 3.48 7.00 21.25
N GLY A 124 2.54 6.18 21.74
CA GLY A 124 2.55 5.68 23.12
C GLY A 124 3.87 5.01 23.50
N TYR A 125 4.40 4.12 22.64
CA TYR A 125 5.69 3.48 22.87
C TYR A 125 6.87 4.45 22.77
N LEU A 126 6.85 5.42 21.83
CA LEU A 126 7.88 6.46 21.77
C LEU A 126 7.94 7.28 23.06
N ARG A 127 6.79 7.56 23.69
CA ARG A 127 6.75 8.22 25.00
C ARG A 127 7.35 7.36 26.11
N ILE A 128 7.06 6.06 26.10
CA ILE A 128 7.62 5.11 27.07
C ILE A 128 9.14 4.98 26.90
N GLU A 129 9.62 4.88 25.66
CA GLU A 129 11.04 4.83 25.34
C GLU A 129 11.75 6.11 25.77
N LYS A 130 11.16 7.28 25.46
CA LYS A 130 11.69 8.57 25.90
C LYS A 130 11.76 8.70 27.42
N GLU A 131 10.72 8.26 28.15
CA GLU A 131 10.74 8.24 29.62
C GLU A 131 11.89 7.37 30.15
N PHE A 132 12.12 6.20 29.54
CA PHE A 132 13.26 5.37 29.91
C PHE A 132 14.58 6.07 29.60
N GLU A 133 14.71 6.71 28.44
CA GLU A 133 15.92 7.43 28.06
C GLU A 133 16.27 8.54 29.05
N GLU A 134 15.26 9.29 29.50
CA GLU A 134 15.42 10.43 30.42
C GLU A 134 15.62 9.98 31.87
N THR A 135 14.87 8.99 32.36
CA THR A 135 14.85 8.63 33.79
C THR A 135 15.69 7.41 34.13
N LYS A 136 15.98 6.54 33.14
CA LYS A 136 16.54 5.19 33.33
C LYS A 136 15.74 4.32 34.31
N SER A 137 14.46 4.63 34.55
CA SER A 137 13.62 3.95 35.55
C SER A 137 12.72 2.88 34.93
N TYR A 138 13.00 1.62 35.24
CA TYR A 138 12.13 0.51 34.85
C TYR A 138 10.77 0.54 35.54
N ASP A 139 10.68 1.07 36.76
CA ASP A 139 9.41 1.20 37.46
C ASP A 139 8.48 2.17 36.74
N ARG A 140 9.00 3.30 36.25
CA ARG A 140 8.23 4.26 35.45
C ARG A 140 7.77 3.67 34.12
N VAL A 141 8.68 3.00 33.41
CA VAL A 141 8.34 2.29 32.16
C VAL A 141 7.20 1.29 32.40
N ARG A 142 7.29 0.53 33.49
CA ARG A 142 6.27 -0.46 33.87
C ARG A 142 4.93 0.20 34.19
N GLU A 143 4.92 1.28 34.97
CA GLU A 143 3.70 2.07 35.27
C GLU A 143 3.03 2.56 33.98
N MET A 144 3.80 3.18 33.07
CA MET A 144 3.26 3.68 31.80
C MET A 144 2.76 2.56 30.89
N THR A 145 3.45 1.41 30.88
CA THR A 145 3.02 0.24 30.11
C THR A 145 1.69 -0.32 30.63
N TYR A 146 1.50 -0.39 31.95
CA TYR A 146 0.21 -0.80 32.54
C TYR A 146 -0.89 0.22 32.27
N ALA A 147 -0.61 1.51 32.36
CA ALA A 147 -1.58 2.55 32.01
C ALA A 147 -2.02 2.42 30.54
N LEU A 148 -1.08 2.18 29.63
CA LEU A 148 -1.37 1.92 28.22
C LEU A 148 -2.25 0.66 28.04
N ALA A 149 -1.94 -0.44 28.75
CA ALA A 149 -2.74 -1.65 28.70
C ALA A 149 -4.17 -1.44 29.23
N ASP A 150 -4.33 -0.66 30.30
CA ASP A 150 -5.63 -0.30 30.87
C ASP A 150 -6.46 0.53 29.90
N GLU A 151 -5.82 1.51 29.24
CA GLU A 151 -6.48 2.33 28.23
C GLU A 151 -6.88 1.53 27.00
N VAL A 152 -6.04 0.62 26.53
CA VAL A 152 -6.33 -0.22 25.36
C VAL A 152 -7.41 -1.25 25.68
N GLY A 153 -7.34 -1.86 26.87
CA GLY A 153 -8.19 -2.95 27.35
C GLY A 153 -7.34 -4.15 27.76
N ARG A 154 -7.46 -4.60 29.02
CA ARG A 154 -6.61 -5.64 29.61
C ARG A 154 -6.68 -7.00 28.92
N ASP A 155 -7.79 -7.28 28.25
CA ASP A 155 -8.01 -8.53 27.51
C ASP A 155 -7.56 -8.43 26.05
N ASN A 156 -7.02 -7.27 25.62
CA ASN A 156 -6.44 -7.14 24.31
C ASN A 156 -5.02 -7.71 24.31
N PHE A 157 -4.84 -8.82 23.61
CA PHE A 157 -3.54 -9.44 23.43
C PHE A 157 -2.93 -9.14 22.07
N GLN A 158 -3.58 -8.34 21.22
CA GLN A 158 -3.11 -8.05 19.87
C GLN A 158 -1.75 -7.35 19.89
N ARG A 159 -0.97 -7.62 18.84
CA ARG A 159 0.27 -6.90 18.55
C ARG A 159 0.37 -6.67 17.05
N THR A 160 0.88 -5.51 16.67
CA THR A 160 1.28 -5.25 15.29
C THR A 160 2.73 -5.67 15.11
N VAL A 161 3.01 -6.46 14.07
CA VAL A 161 4.37 -6.74 13.61
C VAL A 161 4.61 -5.92 12.36
N VAL A 162 5.71 -5.17 12.35
CA VAL A 162 6.16 -4.42 11.18
C VAL A 162 7.44 -5.06 10.65
N ALA A 163 7.50 -5.23 9.34
CA ALA A 163 8.67 -5.73 8.63
C ALA A 163 9.02 -4.78 7.48
N GLU A 164 10.26 -4.33 7.42
CA GLU A 164 10.80 -3.56 6.31
C GLU A 164 11.66 -4.47 5.43
N ALA A 165 11.40 -4.45 4.13
CA ALA A 165 12.16 -5.22 3.16
C ALA A 165 12.69 -4.32 2.05
N ALA A 166 13.95 -4.54 1.68
CA ALA A 166 14.54 -3.99 0.47
C ALA A 166 14.31 -4.98 -0.67
N ILE A 167 13.57 -4.56 -1.70
CA ILE A 167 13.22 -5.36 -2.87
C ILE A 167 14.01 -4.82 -4.05
N ARG A 168 14.94 -5.62 -4.58
CA ARG A 168 15.68 -5.28 -5.80
C ARG A 168 14.81 -5.62 -6.99
N CYS A 169 14.73 -4.71 -7.95
CA CYS A 169 13.95 -4.86 -9.16
C CYS A 169 14.80 -4.49 -10.37
N LEU A 170 14.46 -5.08 -11.51
CA LEU A 170 14.76 -4.50 -12.82
C LEU A 170 13.51 -3.72 -13.23
N GLU A 171 13.65 -2.42 -13.44
CA GLU A 171 12.55 -1.49 -13.67
C GLU A 171 12.75 -0.73 -14.98
N PHE A 172 11.67 -0.60 -15.75
CA PHE A 172 11.52 0.46 -16.74
C PHE A 172 10.42 1.40 -16.25
N PHE A 173 10.72 2.68 -16.07
CA PHE A 173 9.73 3.67 -15.65
C PHE A 173 9.76 4.88 -16.57
N GLN A 174 8.60 5.23 -17.12
CA GLN A 174 8.44 6.38 -17.99
C GLN A 174 7.03 6.98 -17.85
N VAL A 175 6.99 8.29 -17.65
CA VAL A 175 5.76 9.09 -17.65
C VAL A 175 5.84 10.10 -18.78
N LYS A 176 4.85 10.06 -19.68
CA LYS A 176 4.69 11.04 -20.76
C LYS A 176 3.47 11.91 -20.53
N ASP A 177 3.52 13.14 -21.02
CA ASP A 177 2.33 13.97 -21.19
C ASP A 177 1.43 13.32 -22.25
N ALA A 178 0.15 13.13 -21.93
CA ALA A 178 -0.78 12.44 -22.82
C ALA A 178 -1.10 13.26 -24.10
N THR A 179 -0.94 14.58 -24.06
CA THR A 179 -1.25 15.47 -25.17
C THR A 179 -0.06 15.64 -26.11
N THR A 180 1.12 15.91 -25.56
CA THR A 180 2.31 16.21 -26.36
C THR A 180 3.15 14.97 -26.68
N GLY A 181 3.01 13.90 -25.90
CA GLY A 181 3.89 12.73 -25.95
C GLY A 181 5.29 13.00 -25.40
N GLU A 182 5.53 14.18 -24.83
CA GLU A 182 6.81 14.54 -24.21
C GLU A 182 7.03 13.70 -22.94
N ILE A 183 8.26 13.22 -22.75
CA ILE A 183 8.64 12.51 -21.55
C ILE A 183 8.78 13.52 -20.41
N LEU A 184 7.85 13.43 -19.44
CA LEU A 184 7.85 14.26 -18.25
C LEU A 184 8.85 13.75 -17.20
N ARG A 185 8.95 12.43 -17.06
CA ARG A 185 9.83 11.75 -16.08
C ARG A 185 10.24 10.36 -16.55
N GLY A 186 11.38 9.90 -16.07
CA GLY A 186 11.87 8.55 -16.28
C GLY A 186 12.69 8.38 -17.56
N MET A 187 12.72 7.15 -18.04
CA MET A 187 13.59 6.69 -19.12
C MET A 187 13.17 7.19 -20.50
N GLN A 188 14.13 7.30 -21.40
CA GLN A 188 13.92 7.59 -22.81
C GLN A 188 13.36 6.37 -23.57
N ASP A 189 12.77 6.63 -24.74
CA ASP A 189 12.33 5.54 -25.61
C ASP A 189 13.54 4.75 -26.11
N GLY A 190 13.50 3.43 -25.91
CA GLY A 190 14.55 2.49 -26.33
C GLY A 190 15.62 2.21 -25.28
N GLU A 191 15.56 2.84 -24.10
CA GLU A 191 16.40 2.48 -22.97
C GLU A 191 16.02 1.09 -22.39
N GLU A 192 17.00 0.44 -21.76
CA GLU A 192 16.84 -0.85 -21.10
C GLU A 192 16.35 -0.67 -19.66
N GLU A 193 15.86 -1.76 -19.04
CA GLU A 193 15.51 -1.77 -17.62
C GLU A 193 16.75 -1.46 -16.75
N GLU A 194 16.57 -0.64 -15.71
CA GLU A 194 17.62 -0.33 -14.72
C GLU A 194 17.41 -1.13 -13.42
N GLU A 195 18.50 -1.39 -12.71
CA GLU A 195 18.41 -1.96 -11.35
C GLU A 195 18.01 -0.87 -10.36
N VAL A 196 16.87 -1.06 -9.72
CA VAL A 196 16.35 -0.19 -8.65
C VAL A 196 16.12 -1.00 -7.38
N VAL A 197 16.11 -0.32 -6.24
CA VAL A 197 15.81 -0.94 -4.94
C VAL A 197 14.67 -0.18 -4.29
N HIS A 198 13.55 -0.87 -4.07
CA HIS A 198 12.43 -0.32 -3.32
C HIS A 198 12.50 -0.72 -1.85
N VAL A 199 12.14 0.19 -0.96
CA VAL A 199 11.95 -0.07 0.47
C VAL A 199 10.46 -0.19 0.73
N VAL A 200 10.02 -1.38 1.14
CA VAL A 200 8.60 -1.66 1.36
C VAL A 200 8.39 -2.08 2.79
N ARG A 201 7.42 -1.44 3.47
CA ARG A 201 7.03 -1.78 4.84
C ARG A 201 5.74 -2.56 4.84
N PHE A 202 5.76 -3.67 5.54
CA PHE A 202 4.64 -4.57 5.74
C PHE A 202 4.20 -4.55 7.19
N GLU A 203 2.90 -4.60 7.42
CA GLU A 203 2.26 -4.72 8.72
C GLU A 203 1.42 -6.01 8.78
N VAL A 204 1.46 -6.70 9.91
CA VAL A 204 0.49 -7.76 10.22
C VAL A 204 0.07 -7.68 11.68
N VAL A 205 -1.23 -7.83 11.93
CA VAL A 205 -1.75 -7.98 13.29
C VAL A 205 -1.68 -9.47 13.66
N THR A 206 -1.18 -9.75 14.86
CA THR A 206 -1.21 -11.11 15.40
C THR A 206 -1.91 -11.12 16.75
N ASP A 207 -2.61 -12.20 17.06
CA ASP A 207 -3.39 -12.35 18.29
C ASP A 207 -3.03 -13.63 19.05
N LYS A 208 -3.42 -13.72 20.32
CA LYS A 208 -3.32 -14.95 21.09
C LYS A 208 -4.29 -15.97 20.51
N ARG A 209 -3.83 -17.21 20.35
CA ARG A 209 -4.70 -18.30 19.87
C ARG A 209 -5.84 -18.55 20.86
N GLN A 210 -7.05 -18.74 20.34
CA GLN A 210 -8.22 -19.04 21.19
C GLN A 210 -8.20 -20.49 21.70
N ASP A 211 -7.54 -21.40 20.97
CA ASP A 211 -7.42 -22.82 21.31
C ASP A 211 -6.43 -23.13 22.45
N GLY A 212 -5.77 -22.11 23.01
CA GLY A 212 -4.77 -22.25 24.06
C GLY A 212 -3.48 -22.95 23.62
N GLY A 213 -3.32 -23.23 22.32
CA GLY A 213 -2.12 -23.83 21.77
C GLY A 213 -0.91 -22.88 21.76
N PRO A 214 0.31 -23.40 21.53
CA PRO A 214 1.49 -22.57 21.40
C PRO A 214 1.40 -21.68 20.15
N GLY A 215 1.98 -20.48 20.25
CA GLY A 215 2.05 -19.53 19.15
C GLY A 215 0.92 -18.50 19.15
N ARG A 216 0.73 -17.87 17.99
CA ARG A 216 -0.21 -16.76 17.79
C ARG A 216 -0.92 -16.92 16.46
N GLU A 217 -2.16 -16.44 16.39
CA GLU A 217 -2.89 -16.31 15.15
C GLU A 217 -2.28 -15.13 14.37
N VAL A 218 -1.95 -15.34 13.10
CA VAL A 218 -1.34 -14.33 12.24
C VAL A 218 -2.38 -13.89 11.24
N GLY A 219 -2.66 -12.59 11.19
CA GLY A 219 -3.54 -12.00 10.19
C GLY A 219 -2.90 -11.91 8.81
N ASN A 220 -3.52 -11.13 7.94
CA ASN A 220 -2.97 -10.86 6.61
C ASN A 220 -1.92 -9.76 6.65
N TRP A 221 -0.83 -9.96 5.91
CA TRP A 221 0.18 -8.93 5.68
C TRP A 221 -0.37 -7.83 4.78
N LYS A 222 -0.10 -6.57 5.15
CA LYS A 222 -0.48 -5.37 4.41
C LYS A 222 0.74 -4.52 4.13
N ILE A 223 0.87 -3.98 2.92
CA ILE A 223 1.84 -2.93 2.60
C ILE A 223 1.32 -1.63 3.23
N ILE A 224 2.09 -1.09 4.17
CA ILE A 224 1.76 0.15 4.87
C ILE A 224 2.58 1.34 4.40
N ASP A 225 3.68 1.08 3.67
CA ASP A 225 4.50 2.12 3.08
C ASP A 225 5.34 1.56 1.93
N TRP A 226 5.68 2.43 0.99
CA TRP A 226 6.47 2.12 -0.20
C TRP A 226 7.39 3.32 -0.49
N ASP A 227 8.70 3.10 -0.54
CA ASP A 227 9.74 4.11 -0.80
C ASP A 227 9.57 5.38 0.05
N ASP A 228 9.22 5.20 1.32
CA ASP A 228 8.99 6.28 2.28
C ASP A 228 7.92 7.30 1.84
N LEU A 229 6.98 6.92 0.96
CA LEU A 229 5.87 7.78 0.53
C LEU A 229 5.00 8.28 1.69
N LEU A 230 4.96 7.52 2.79
CA LEU A 230 4.30 7.87 4.04
C LEU A 230 5.30 8.05 5.19
N GLU A 231 6.55 8.42 4.91
CA GLU A 231 7.59 8.75 5.89
C GLU A 231 7.82 7.64 6.94
N GLY A 232 7.74 6.37 6.56
CA GLY A 232 7.99 5.25 7.46
C GLY A 232 6.81 4.87 8.34
N ASN A 233 5.58 5.07 7.87
CA ASN A 233 4.37 5.09 8.70
C ASN A 233 4.14 3.82 9.55
N VAL A 234 4.55 3.90 10.80
CA VAL A 234 4.23 2.96 11.87
C VAL A 234 3.36 3.66 12.91
N PHE A 235 2.18 4.03 12.42
CA PHE A 235 1.16 4.90 13.03
C PHE A 235 1.54 6.39 13.02
N HIS A 236 1.75 6.92 11.82
CA HIS A 236 1.59 8.33 11.43
C HIS A 236 0.27 8.93 11.91
#